data_AF-A0AAJ1VDV1-F1
#
_entry.id   AF-A0AAJ1VDV1-F1
#
_cell.length_a   1.000
_cell.length_b   1.000
_cell.length_c   1.000
_cell.angle_alpha   90.00
_cell.angle_beta   90.00
_cell.angle_gamma   90.00
#
_symmetry.space_group_name_H-M   'P 1'
#
loop_
_entity.id
_entity.type
_entity.pdbx_description
1 polymer ?
#
loop_
_entity_poly.entity_id
_entity_poly.type
_entity_poly.pdbx_seq_one_letter_code
_entity_poly.pdbx_strand_id
1 'polypeptide(L)'
;MKKYFLILFSFWMFACNSNSSNEVILPENDTIPLTKEEEIVKIYNEAVLPLFKSYLEVEIPTAFKIDEDDLSINAGASFGYVEVSQGLINLTKEHIQLFALSHEVAHIVTITQARLFGLGGSIPKGSITNDYKKAEYLADLIAIHLIKSKLNNEFRLLSTDLPFLQNLLGGSSFTHPSGSDRINEIQTYLENSISTNNDEAFKTSFLRIWKME
;
A
#
# COMPACT_ATOMS: atom_id res chain seq x y z
N MET A 1 -35.70 -51.16 -31.08
CA MET A 1 -35.66 -51.91 -32.36
C MET A 1 -35.06 -50.97 -33.39
N LYS A 2 -33.74 -51.00 -33.63
CA LYS A 2 -33.04 -51.78 -34.67
C LYS A 2 -33.71 -51.72 -36.06
N LYS A 3 -33.05 -51.01 -37.00
CA LYS A 3 -32.79 -51.34 -38.42
C LYS A 3 -31.83 -50.23 -38.94
N TYR A 4 -30.51 -50.46 -39.09
CA TYR A 4 -29.79 -51.15 -40.20
C TYR A 4 -30.04 -50.45 -41.55
N PHE A 5 -29.09 -50.14 -42.46
CA PHE A 5 -27.68 -50.53 -42.67
C PHE A 5 -27.14 -49.67 -43.85
N LEU A 6 -25.82 -49.75 -44.08
CA LEU A 6 -25.09 -49.67 -45.36
C LEU A 6 -24.31 -48.38 -45.76
N ILE A 7 -22.99 -48.57 -45.58
CA ILE A 7 -21.76 -47.97 -46.11
C ILE A 7 -21.80 -47.72 -47.63
N LEU A 8 -21.18 -46.63 -48.11
CA LEU A 8 -20.13 -46.74 -49.15
C LEU A 8 -19.18 -45.54 -49.17
N PHE A 9 -17.89 -45.89 -49.25
CA PHE A 9 -16.72 -45.06 -49.48
C PHE A 9 -16.77 -44.29 -50.79
N SER A 10 -16.26 -43.06 -50.79
CA SER A 10 -15.53 -42.52 -51.94
C SER A 10 -14.38 -41.63 -51.47
N PHE A 11 -13.18 -42.20 -51.56
CA PHE A 11 -11.91 -41.50 -51.59
C PHE A 11 -11.92 -40.45 -52.69
N TRP A 12 -11.74 -39.17 -52.34
CA TRP A 12 -11.19 -38.18 -53.25
C TRP A 12 -9.88 -37.65 -52.64
N MET A 13 -8.80 -38.34 -52.99
CA MET A 13 -7.46 -37.76 -52.96
C MET A 13 -7.33 -36.90 -54.21
N PHE A 14 -7.23 -35.59 -54.03
CA PHE A 14 -6.47 -34.74 -54.92
C PHE A 14 -5.41 -34.01 -54.11
N ALA A 15 -4.17 -34.26 -54.50
CA ALA A 15 -2.97 -33.69 -53.95
C ALA A 15 -2.68 -32.29 -54.54
N CYS A 16 -1.91 -31.52 -53.77
CA CYS A 16 -1.09 -30.35 -54.15
C CYS A 16 -1.89 -29.07 -54.48
N ASN A 17 -1.58 -27.88 -53.96
CA ASN A 17 -0.28 -27.33 -53.60
C ASN A 17 -0.42 -26.23 -52.53
N SER A 18 0.63 -26.12 -51.71
CA SER A 18 1.11 -24.94 -50.99
C SER A 18 0.17 -23.72 -50.90
N ASN A 19 -0.36 -23.48 -49.70
CA ASN A 19 -0.32 -22.13 -49.16
C ASN A 19 0.13 -22.24 -47.70
N SER A 20 1.39 -21.87 -47.50
CA SER A 20 1.91 -21.46 -46.20
C SER A 20 1.09 -20.26 -45.76
N SER A 21 -0.05 -20.50 -45.11
CA SER A 21 -0.57 -19.51 -44.17
C SER A 21 0.46 -19.44 -43.07
N ASN A 22 1.32 -18.42 -43.14
CA ASN A 22 1.93 -17.86 -41.95
C ASN A 22 0.77 -17.45 -41.04
N GLU A 23 0.26 -18.40 -40.26
CA GLU A 23 -0.34 -18.05 -39.00
C GLU A 23 0.78 -17.37 -38.23
N VAL A 24 0.72 -16.05 -38.25
CA VAL A 24 1.44 -15.21 -37.31
C VAL A 24 0.99 -15.70 -35.95
N ILE A 25 1.82 -16.54 -35.34
CA ILE A 25 1.77 -16.80 -33.91
C ILE A 25 1.99 -15.43 -33.30
N LEU A 26 0.89 -14.74 -32.97
CA LEU A 26 0.95 -13.54 -32.15
C LEU A 26 1.61 -13.99 -30.84
N PRO A 27 2.72 -13.37 -30.43
CA PRO A 27 3.34 -13.72 -29.17
C PRO A 27 2.29 -13.60 -28.07
N GLU A 28 2.15 -14.68 -27.29
CA GLU A 28 1.38 -14.67 -26.06
C GLU A 28 1.95 -13.56 -25.17
N ASN A 29 1.14 -12.51 -24.99
CA ASN A 29 1.25 -11.51 -23.95
C ASN A 29 2.43 -10.53 -24.07
N ASP A 30 2.40 -9.66 -25.08
CA ASP A 30 3.12 -8.38 -25.07
C ASP A 30 2.44 -7.42 -24.06
N THR A 31 2.58 -7.68 -22.76
CA THR A 31 2.28 -6.65 -21.75
C THR A 31 3.37 -5.59 -21.84
N ILE A 32 3.02 -4.43 -22.38
CA ILE A 32 3.87 -3.23 -22.34
C ILE A 32 4.23 -2.99 -20.86
N PRO A 33 5.53 -3.00 -20.49
CA PRO A 33 5.93 -2.76 -19.11
C PRO A 33 5.49 -1.35 -18.70
N LEU A 34 4.92 -1.25 -17.50
CA LEU A 34 4.52 0.03 -16.94
C LEU A 34 5.75 0.92 -16.72
N THR A 35 5.55 2.23 -16.87
CA THR A 35 6.50 3.22 -16.38
C THR A 35 6.47 3.24 -14.84
N LYS A 36 7.54 3.75 -14.20
CA LYS A 36 7.58 3.87 -12.73
C LYS A 36 6.45 4.72 -12.16
N GLU A 37 6.02 5.73 -12.92
CA GLU A 37 4.87 6.57 -12.55
C GLU A 37 3.58 5.76 -12.57
N GLU A 38 3.36 4.98 -13.63
CA GLU A 38 2.21 4.08 -13.70
C GLU A 38 2.25 3.00 -12.62
N GLU A 39 3.44 2.49 -12.27
CA GLU A 39 3.63 1.53 -11.17
C GLU A 39 3.21 2.12 -9.82
N ILE A 40 3.67 3.32 -9.46
CA ILE A 40 3.30 3.92 -8.17
C ILE A 40 1.82 4.32 -8.14
N VAL A 41 1.26 4.80 -9.25
CA VAL A 41 -0.17 5.09 -9.38
C VAL A 41 -0.99 3.81 -9.25
N LYS A 42 -0.50 2.69 -9.79
CA LYS A 42 -1.11 1.38 -9.60
C LYS A 42 -1.05 0.94 -8.14
N ILE A 43 0.09 1.09 -7.46
CA ILE A 43 0.20 0.81 -6.01
C ILE A 43 -0.84 1.63 -5.23
N TYR A 44 -0.99 2.92 -5.53
CA TYR A 44 -1.96 3.77 -4.87
C TYR A 44 -3.40 3.27 -5.08
N ASN A 45 -3.80 3.03 -6.33
CA ASN A 45 -5.17 2.67 -6.66
C ASN A 45 -5.55 1.23 -6.28
N GLU A 46 -4.65 0.27 -6.48
CA GLU A 46 -4.95 -1.15 -6.31
C GLU A 46 -4.61 -1.68 -4.91
N ALA A 47 -3.65 -1.06 -4.21
CA ALA A 47 -3.24 -1.49 -2.88
C ALA A 47 -3.66 -0.47 -1.81
N VAL A 48 -3.29 0.81 -1.93
CA VAL A 48 -3.51 1.81 -0.87
C VAL A 48 -5.00 2.11 -0.68
N LEU A 49 -5.71 2.57 -1.71
CA LEU A 49 -7.13 2.95 -1.58
C LEU A 49 -8.00 1.82 -0.98
N PRO A 50 -7.87 0.54 -1.40
CA PRO A 50 -8.63 -0.55 -0.80
C PRO A 50 -8.35 -0.80 0.69
N LEU A 51 -7.16 -0.45 1.22
CA LEU A 51 -6.86 -0.57 2.65
C LEU A 51 -7.79 0.31 3.49
N PHE A 52 -8.17 1.47 2.97
CA PHE A 52 -8.89 2.50 3.71
C PHE A 52 -10.37 2.63 3.36
N LYS A 53 -10.90 1.76 2.48
CA LYS A 53 -12.32 1.78 2.05
C LYS A 53 -13.36 1.69 3.18
N SER A 54 -12.96 1.25 4.38
CA SER A 54 -13.84 1.18 5.56
C SER A 54 -14.05 2.52 6.26
N TYR A 55 -13.24 3.55 5.97
CA TYR A 55 -13.34 4.87 6.55
C TYR A 55 -14.28 5.77 5.73
N LEU A 56 -15.58 5.50 5.81
CA LEU A 56 -16.61 6.16 4.99
C LEU A 56 -16.83 7.65 5.31
N GLU A 57 -16.39 8.12 6.47
CA GLU A 57 -16.60 9.50 6.94
C GLU A 57 -15.56 10.50 6.40
N VAL A 58 -14.55 10.03 5.66
CA VAL A 58 -13.50 10.89 5.12
C VAL A 58 -13.33 10.68 3.62
N GLU A 59 -13.12 11.79 2.92
CA GLU A 59 -12.80 11.76 1.51
C GLU A 59 -11.30 11.45 1.34
N ILE A 60 -11.01 10.26 0.84
CA ILE A 60 -9.65 9.84 0.53
C ILE A 60 -9.29 10.39 -0.85
N PRO A 61 -8.17 11.11 -0.99
CA PRO A 61 -7.75 11.65 -2.27
C PRO A 61 -7.66 10.58 -3.36
N THR A 62 -8.20 10.87 -4.54
CA THR A 62 -8.05 10.00 -5.70
C THR A 62 -7.12 10.60 -6.75
N ALA A 63 -6.86 11.91 -6.69
CA ALA A 63 -5.89 12.53 -7.57
C ALA A 63 -4.47 12.28 -7.06
N PHE A 64 -3.54 12.18 -8.01
CA PHE A 64 -2.13 11.91 -7.77
C PHE A 64 -1.32 13.00 -8.46
N LYS A 65 -0.38 13.61 -7.74
CA LYS A 65 0.53 14.64 -8.25
C LYS A 65 1.97 14.21 -8.03
N ILE A 66 2.81 14.63 -8.96
CA ILE A 66 4.23 14.35 -8.93
C ILE A 66 4.97 15.67 -8.82
N ASP A 67 5.83 15.79 -7.81
CA ASP A 67 6.86 16.83 -7.75
C ASP A 67 8.11 16.28 -8.45
N GLU A 68 8.27 16.66 -9.72
CA GLU A 68 9.39 16.23 -10.57
C GLU A 68 10.75 16.80 -10.08
N ASP A 69 10.73 17.90 -9.32
CA ASP A 69 11.94 18.58 -8.84
C ASP A 69 12.45 18.00 -7.52
N ASP A 70 11.60 17.35 -6.73
CA ASP A 70 11.99 16.70 -5.47
C ASP A 70 12.59 15.29 -5.71
N LEU A 71 13.92 15.21 -5.65
CA LEU A 71 14.66 13.95 -5.76
C LEU A 71 14.77 13.17 -4.44
N SER A 72 14.25 13.69 -3.33
CA SER A 72 14.17 12.96 -2.06
C SER A 72 13.10 11.87 -2.11
N ILE A 73 13.05 10.97 -1.13
CA ILE A 73 11.97 9.97 -1.03
C ILE A 73 10.91 10.55 -0.07
N ASN A 74 9.84 11.10 -0.63
CA ASN A 74 8.84 11.84 0.12
C ASN A 74 7.43 11.71 -0.49
N ALA A 75 6.42 11.90 0.34
CA ALA A 75 5.03 12.00 -0.06
C ALA A 75 4.30 12.98 0.86
N GLY A 76 3.16 13.49 0.40
CA GLY A 76 2.27 14.32 1.19
C GLY A 76 0.82 14.08 0.77
N ALA A 77 -0.12 14.15 1.70
CA ALA A 77 -1.55 14.25 1.35
C ALA A 77 -2.12 15.62 1.67
N SER A 78 -2.94 16.12 0.76
CA SER A 78 -3.73 17.34 0.92
C SER A 78 -5.17 17.11 0.47
N PHE A 79 -6.04 18.12 0.61
CA PHE A 79 -7.41 18.05 0.16
C PHE A 79 -7.47 17.77 -1.34
N GLY A 80 -7.92 16.55 -1.69
CA GLY A 80 -8.19 16.11 -3.04
C GLY A 80 -7.02 15.47 -3.78
N TYR A 81 -5.78 15.51 -3.28
CA TYR A 81 -4.65 14.82 -3.92
C TYR A 81 -3.61 14.25 -2.94
N VAL A 82 -2.94 13.19 -3.37
CA VAL A 82 -1.63 12.77 -2.84
C VAL A 82 -0.55 13.30 -3.77
N GLU A 83 0.50 13.88 -3.19
CA GLU A 83 1.70 14.34 -3.88
C GLU A 83 2.85 13.40 -3.54
N VAL A 84 3.63 13.03 -4.55
CA VAL A 84 4.83 12.22 -4.38
C VAL A 84 6.02 12.89 -5.03
N SER A 85 7.19 12.70 -4.43
CA SER A 85 8.44 13.18 -5.01
C SER A 85 8.92 12.26 -6.14
N GLN A 86 9.70 12.82 -7.07
CA GLN A 86 10.39 12.05 -8.10
C GLN A 86 11.33 10.98 -7.52
N GLY A 87 11.93 11.23 -6.36
CA GLY A 87 12.75 10.23 -5.68
C GLY A 87 11.94 9.04 -5.14
N LEU A 88 10.70 9.25 -4.68
CA LEU A 88 9.80 8.16 -4.28
C LEU A 88 9.38 7.33 -5.50
N ILE A 89 9.05 7.96 -6.62
CA ILE A 89 8.77 7.26 -7.90
C ILE A 89 9.95 6.40 -8.32
N ASN A 90 11.17 6.92 -8.18
CA ASN A 90 12.36 6.23 -8.64
C ASN A 90 12.81 5.07 -7.77
N LEU A 91 12.27 4.95 -6.55
CA LEU A 91 12.60 3.91 -5.59
C LEU A 91 12.15 2.52 -6.09
N THR A 92 13.07 1.55 -6.13
CA THR A 92 12.76 0.18 -6.58
C THR A 92 12.07 -0.68 -5.51
N LYS A 93 11.92 -0.15 -4.30
CA LYS A 93 11.28 -0.83 -3.17
C LYS A 93 9.79 -0.46 -3.10
N GLU A 94 8.96 -1.15 -3.88
CA GLU A 94 7.50 -0.91 -3.93
C GLU A 94 6.82 -1.00 -2.56
N HIS A 95 7.27 -1.89 -1.67
CA HIS A 95 6.71 -2.00 -0.33
C HIS A 95 7.00 -0.76 0.56
N ILE A 96 8.07 0.00 0.26
CA ILE A 96 8.32 1.30 0.90
C ILE A 96 7.41 2.37 0.29
N GLN A 97 7.19 2.35 -1.02
CA GLN A 97 6.20 3.24 -1.67
C GLN A 97 4.80 3.01 -1.11
N LEU A 98 4.39 1.74 -0.98
CA LEU A 98 3.12 1.34 -0.35
C LEU A 98 3.01 1.89 1.07
N PHE A 99 4.07 1.76 1.88
CA PHE A 99 4.08 2.28 3.24
C PHE A 99 3.96 3.81 3.27
N ALA A 100 4.76 4.54 2.48
CA ALA A 100 4.74 6.00 2.41
C ALA A 100 3.36 6.52 2.00
N LEU A 101 2.78 5.97 0.93
CA LEU A 101 1.44 6.36 0.48
C LEU A 101 0.35 6.00 1.51
N SER A 102 0.47 4.85 2.17
CA SER A 102 -0.47 4.46 3.22
C SER A 102 -0.35 5.34 4.45
N HIS A 103 0.85 5.81 4.78
CA HIS A 103 1.10 6.75 5.87
C HIS A 103 0.39 8.09 5.63
N GLU A 104 0.49 8.64 4.42
CA GLU A 104 -0.21 9.89 4.06
C GLU A 104 -1.73 9.77 4.17
N VAL A 105 -2.31 8.66 3.69
CA VAL A 105 -3.75 8.42 3.85
C VAL A 105 -4.11 8.14 5.32
N ALA A 106 -3.20 7.54 6.09
CA ALA A 106 -3.39 7.29 7.51
C ALA A 106 -3.52 8.59 8.32
N HIS A 107 -2.81 9.66 7.95
CA HIS A 107 -3.02 10.99 8.54
C HIS A 107 -4.47 11.45 8.40
N ILE A 108 -5.07 11.29 7.22
CA ILE A 108 -6.46 11.70 6.94
C ILE A 108 -7.45 10.95 7.84
N VAL A 109 -7.27 9.64 8.00
CA VAL A 109 -8.24 8.80 8.74
C VAL A 109 -7.99 8.78 10.25
N THR A 110 -6.92 9.39 10.76
CA THR A 110 -6.50 9.28 12.17
C THR A 110 -7.60 9.71 13.14
N ILE A 111 -8.28 10.84 12.88
CA ILE A 111 -9.37 11.31 13.75
C ILE A 111 -10.60 10.39 13.67
N THR A 112 -10.92 9.88 12.48
CA THR A 112 -12.00 8.90 12.29
C THR A 112 -11.70 7.61 13.07
N GLN A 113 -10.46 7.11 13.01
CA GLN A 113 -10.02 5.97 13.80
C GLN A 113 -10.11 6.25 15.31
N ALA A 114 -9.73 7.45 15.75
CA ALA A 114 -9.84 7.85 17.14
C ALA A 114 -11.29 7.79 17.65
N ARG A 115 -12.25 8.27 16.84
CA ARG A 115 -13.69 8.19 17.15
C ARG A 115 -14.17 6.75 17.28
N LEU A 116 -13.71 5.84 16.41
CA LEU A 116 -14.03 4.40 16.50
C LEU A 116 -13.56 3.78 17.82
N PHE A 117 -12.51 4.34 18.44
CA PHE A 117 -12.03 3.92 19.75
C PHE A 117 -12.59 4.74 20.92
N GLY A 118 -13.58 5.60 20.68
CA GLY A 118 -14.23 6.43 21.70
C GLY A 118 -13.35 7.58 22.21
N LEU A 119 -12.41 8.05 21.40
CA LEU A 119 -11.53 9.18 21.70
C LEU A 119 -12.07 10.50 21.13
N GLY A 120 -11.44 11.61 21.53
CA GLY A 120 -11.83 12.96 21.10
C GLY A 120 -11.54 13.28 19.63
N GLY A 121 -12.10 14.39 19.15
CA GLY A 121 -11.96 14.86 17.76
C GLY A 121 -10.66 15.59 17.43
N SER A 122 -9.69 15.62 18.34
CA SER A 122 -8.37 16.26 18.16
C SER A 122 -7.30 15.47 18.90
N ILE A 123 -6.12 15.32 18.30
CA ILE A 123 -4.98 14.66 18.94
C ILE A 123 -4.52 15.52 20.13
N PRO A 124 -4.48 14.97 21.36
CA PRO A 124 -4.11 15.74 22.53
C PRO A 124 -2.60 16.02 22.55
N LYS A 125 -2.22 17.25 22.85
CA LYS A 125 -0.82 17.62 23.03
C LYS A 125 -0.29 17.10 24.37
N GLY A 126 0.79 16.33 24.32
CA GLY A 126 1.56 15.94 25.49
C GLY A 126 2.61 16.99 25.89
N SER A 127 3.18 16.83 27.09
CA SER A 127 4.25 17.66 27.63
C SER A 127 5.64 17.40 27.00
N ILE A 128 5.87 16.19 26.50
CA ILE A 128 7.07 15.70 25.81
C ILE A 128 6.74 15.39 24.34
N THR A 129 5.67 14.64 24.08
CA THR A 129 5.22 14.23 22.75
C THR A 129 4.05 15.10 22.31
N ASN A 130 4.35 16.11 21.49
CA ASN A 130 3.32 16.98 20.95
C ASN A 130 2.36 16.25 19.98
N ASP A 131 1.29 16.93 19.63
CA ASP A 131 0.24 16.48 18.70
C ASP A 131 0.77 16.12 17.31
N TYR A 132 1.74 16.86 16.77
CA TYR A 132 2.40 16.53 15.50
C TYR A 132 3.11 15.18 15.58
N LYS A 133 3.95 14.98 16.60
CA LYS A 133 4.69 13.72 16.79
C LYS A 133 3.77 12.53 17.01
N LYS A 134 2.67 12.72 17.76
CA LYS A 134 1.63 11.70 17.90
C LYS A 134 0.97 11.38 16.57
N ALA A 135 0.69 12.38 15.73
CA ALA A 135 0.10 12.16 14.42
C ALA A 135 0.97 11.23 13.57
N GLU A 136 2.29 11.41 13.58
CA GLU A 136 3.24 10.54 12.86
C GLU A 136 3.18 9.09 13.37
N TYR A 137 3.25 8.87 14.68
CA TYR A 137 3.17 7.53 15.27
C TYR A 137 1.83 6.85 14.99
N LEU A 138 0.72 7.61 15.04
CA LEU A 138 -0.61 7.08 14.76
C LEU A 138 -0.75 6.73 13.27
N ALA A 139 -0.24 7.56 12.37
CA ALA A 139 -0.25 7.30 10.93
C ALA A 139 0.57 6.04 10.59
N ASP A 140 1.77 5.89 11.16
CA ASP A 140 2.58 4.68 11.05
C ASP A 140 1.84 3.43 11.52
N LEU A 141 1.23 3.53 12.70
CA LEU A 141 0.54 2.41 13.31
C LEU A 141 -0.66 1.98 12.45
N ILE A 142 -1.46 2.92 11.96
CA ILE A 142 -2.60 2.63 11.07
C ILE A 142 -2.09 1.98 9.77
N ALA A 143 -1.08 2.56 9.13
CA ALA A 143 -0.53 2.06 7.88
C ALA A 143 0.00 0.63 8.03
N ILE A 144 0.86 0.38 9.03
CA ILE A 144 1.40 -0.96 9.30
C ILE A 144 0.28 -1.95 9.65
N HIS A 145 -0.67 -1.56 10.49
CA HIS A 145 -1.78 -2.44 10.87
C HIS A 145 -2.59 -2.88 9.65
N LEU A 146 -2.94 -1.94 8.75
CA LEU A 146 -3.72 -2.23 7.55
C LEU A 146 -2.94 -3.08 6.55
N ILE A 147 -1.68 -2.74 6.28
CA ILE A 147 -0.80 -3.52 5.40
C ILE A 147 -0.64 -4.94 5.96
N LYS A 148 -0.30 -5.09 7.25
CA LYS A 148 -0.16 -6.40 7.90
C LYS A 148 -1.44 -7.25 7.85
N SER A 149 -2.60 -6.62 8.03
CA SER A 149 -3.86 -7.35 8.15
C SER A 149 -4.50 -7.72 6.81
N LYS A 150 -4.15 -7.02 5.72
CA LYS A 150 -4.79 -7.18 4.41
C LYS A 150 -3.83 -7.58 3.28
N LEU A 151 -2.53 -7.30 3.43
CA LEU A 151 -1.49 -7.44 2.40
C LEU A 151 -0.26 -8.18 2.99
N ASN A 152 -0.43 -9.46 3.34
CA ASN A 152 0.57 -10.22 4.09
C ASN A 152 1.91 -10.38 3.34
N ASN A 153 1.90 -10.47 2.00
CA ASN A 153 3.13 -10.61 1.22
C ASN A 153 3.95 -9.32 1.22
N GLU A 154 3.27 -8.20 1.03
CA GLU A 154 3.82 -6.85 1.04
C GLU A 154 4.33 -6.50 2.44
N PHE A 155 3.57 -6.85 3.48
CA PHE A 155 3.99 -6.73 4.87
C PHE A 155 5.28 -7.50 5.15
N ARG A 156 5.41 -8.74 4.65
CA ARG A 156 6.63 -9.53 4.83
C ARG A 156 7.85 -8.80 4.24
N LEU A 157 7.73 -8.26 3.03
CA LEU A 157 8.81 -7.47 2.40
C LEU A 157 9.14 -6.22 3.22
N LEU A 158 8.11 -5.45 3.60
CA LEU A 158 8.26 -4.25 4.43
C LEU A 158 8.94 -4.56 5.77
N SER A 159 8.59 -5.67 6.41
CA SER A 159 9.16 -6.08 7.70
C SER A 159 10.67 -6.36 7.60
N THR A 160 11.16 -6.85 6.45
CA THR A 160 12.59 -7.07 6.24
C THR A 160 13.36 -5.79 5.98
N ASP A 161 12.69 -4.74 5.47
CA ASP A 161 13.28 -3.45 5.14
C ASP A 161 12.97 -2.36 6.20
N LEU A 162 12.53 -2.73 7.41
CA LEU A 162 12.39 -1.78 8.53
C LEU A 162 13.70 -1.01 8.84
N PRO A 163 14.91 -1.60 8.76
CA PRO A 163 16.15 -0.82 8.92
C PRO A 163 16.34 0.23 7.83
N PHE A 164 15.93 -0.05 6.59
CA PHE A 164 15.94 0.94 5.51
C PHE A 164 14.95 2.07 5.83
N LEU A 165 13.74 1.72 6.25
CA LEU A 165 12.71 2.69 6.65
C LEU A 165 13.18 3.57 7.82
N GLN A 166 13.84 2.99 8.83
CA GLN A 166 14.42 3.74 9.96
C GLN A 166 15.35 4.86 9.48
N ASN A 167 16.24 4.53 8.54
CA ASN A 167 17.21 5.49 8.01
C ASN A 167 16.53 6.55 7.15
N LEU A 168 15.53 6.16 6.37
CA LEU A 168 14.74 7.06 5.55
C LEU A 168 14.00 8.12 6.39
N LEU A 169 13.43 7.71 7.52
CA LEU A 169 12.69 8.60 8.42
C LEU A 169 13.58 9.60 9.17
N GLY A 170 14.91 9.37 9.20
CA GLY A 170 15.90 10.36 9.65
C GLY A 170 15.85 10.71 11.14
N GLY A 171 16.36 11.90 11.47
CA GLY A 171 16.48 12.41 12.84
C GLY A 171 15.19 13.05 13.37
N SER A 172 15.12 13.21 14.70
CA SER A 172 13.99 13.90 15.36
C SER A 172 13.97 15.40 15.03
N SER A 173 12.78 15.95 14.83
CA SER A 173 12.52 17.39 14.68
C SER A 173 11.43 17.84 15.66
N PHE A 174 10.91 19.06 15.49
CA PHE A 174 9.78 19.53 16.29
C PHE A 174 8.48 18.80 15.92
N THR A 175 8.25 18.57 14.62
CA THR A 175 7.02 17.96 14.09
C THR A 175 7.13 16.44 13.93
N HIS A 176 8.34 15.93 13.64
CA HIS A 176 8.55 14.50 13.38
C HIS A 176 9.38 13.86 14.51
N PRO A 177 8.97 12.68 15.04
CA PRO A 177 9.84 11.87 15.86
C PRO A 177 11.01 11.29 15.04
N SER A 178 12.05 10.77 15.72
CA SER A 178 13.14 10.13 14.98
C SER A 178 12.69 8.84 14.30
N GLY A 179 13.36 8.45 13.23
CA GLY A 179 13.14 7.15 12.59
C GLY A 179 13.32 5.99 13.56
N SER A 180 14.30 6.05 14.47
CA SER A 180 14.45 5.02 15.52
C SER A 180 13.23 4.94 16.44
N ASP A 181 12.68 6.07 16.88
CA ASP A 181 11.50 6.05 17.75
C ASP A 181 10.27 5.49 17.02
N ARG A 182 10.08 5.90 15.75
CA ARG A 182 8.97 5.43 14.91
C ARG A 182 9.05 3.93 14.67
N ILE A 183 10.23 3.40 14.34
CA ILE A 183 10.43 1.96 14.16
C ILE A 183 10.24 1.19 15.49
N ASN A 184 10.69 1.73 16.62
CA ASN A 184 10.46 1.10 17.93
C ASN A 184 8.96 0.98 18.26
N GLU A 185 8.17 2.00 17.93
CA GLU A 185 6.72 1.98 18.10
C GLU A 185 6.03 0.95 17.19
N ILE A 186 6.47 0.84 15.93
CA ILE A 186 6.05 -0.20 15.00
C ILE A 186 6.40 -1.60 15.54
N GLN A 187 7.64 -1.81 15.97
CA GLN A 187 8.10 -3.09 16.52
C GLN A 187 7.31 -3.49 17.77
N THR A 188 7.05 -2.55 18.66
CA THR A 188 6.20 -2.77 19.84
C THR A 188 4.80 -3.25 19.45
N TYR A 189 4.19 -2.65 18.42
CA TYR A 189 2.92 -3.14 17.87
C TYR A 189 3.05 -4.57 17.32
N LEU A 190 4.09 -4.84 16.52
CA LEU A 190 4.30 -6.14 15.89
C LEU A 190 4.49 -7.26 16.92
N GLU A 191 5.30 -7.03 17.96
CA GLU A 191 5.51 -7.97 19.05
C GLU A 191 4.22 -8.26 19.82
N ASN A 192 3.45 -7.23 20.16
CA ASN A 192 2.15 -7.40 20.84
C ASN A 192 1.12 -8.13 19.97
N SER A 193 1.20 -7.98 18.64
CA SER A 193 0.30 -8.66 17.71
C SER A 193 0.54 -10.18 17.64
N ILE A 194 1.72 -10.65 18.05
CA ILE A 194 2.06 -12.09 18.12
C ILE A 194 1.41 -12.73 19.36
N SER A 195 1.42 -12.04 20.50
CA SER A 195 0.90 -12.57 21.76
C SER A 195 -0.62 -12.44 21.91
N THR A 196 -1.23 -11.53 21.17
CA THR A 196 -2.68 -11.30 21.17
C THR A 196 -3.27 -11.56 19.78
N ASN A 197 -3.85 -10.53 19.14
CA ASN A 197 -4.25 -10.52 17.74
C ASN A 197 -4.01 -9.11 17.18
N ASN A 198 -4.06 -8.97 15.85
CA ASN A 198 -3.74 -7.70 15.19
C ASN A 198 -4.61 -6.52 15.68
N ASP A 199 -5.90 -6.73 15.91
CA ASP A 199 -6.87 -5.67 16.21
C ASP A 199 -6.74 -5.21 17.66
N GLU A 200 -6.55 -6.15 18.59
CA GLU A 200 -6.33 -5.86 20.00
C GLU A 200 -4.99 -5.15 20.22
N ALA A 201 -3.92 -5.63 19.57
CA ALA A 201 -2.62 -4.97 19.60
C ALA A 201 -2.69 -3.56 18.98
N PHE A 202 -3.43 -3.41 17.88
CA PHE A 202 -3.63 -2.12 17.22
C PHE A 202 -4.33 -1.13 18.13
N LYS A 203 -5.48 -1.51 18.70
CA LYS A 203 -6.22 -0.68 19.64
C LYS A 203 -5.39 -0.30 20.86
N THR A 204 -4.66 -1.25 21.43
CA THR A 204 -3.81 -1.02 22.60
C THR A 204 -2.69 -0.02 22.30
N SER A 205 -1.96 -0.21 21.20
CA SER A 205 -0.91 0.72 20.76
C SER A 205 -1.48 2.10 20.44
N PHE A 206 -2.63 2.18 19.76
CA PHE A 206 -3.27 3.45 19.43
C PHE A 206 -3.63 4.24 20.70
N LEU A 207 -4.27 3.58 21.68
CA LEU A 207 -4.64 4.20 22.95
C LEU A 207 -3.41 4.64 23.75
N ARG A 208 -2.31 3.89 23.70
CA ARG A 208 -1.04 4.26 24.34
C ARG A 208 -0.45 5.51 23.68
N ILE A 209 -0.29 5.51 22.36
CA ILE A 209 0.26 6.65 21.61
C ILE A 209 -0.57 7.92 21.83
N TRP A 210 -1.89 7.80 21.78
CA TRP A 210 -2.82 8.91 22.02
C TRP A 210 -2.56 9.58 23.38
N LYS A 211 -2.26 8.78 24.41
CA LYS A 211 -2.02 9.23 25.79
C LYS A 211 -0.55 9.50 26.10
N MET A 212 0.36 9.43 25.13
CA MET A 212 1.77 9.74 25.39
C MET A 212 1.91 11.14 25.98
N GLU A 213 2.71 11.24 27.03
CA GLU A 213 3.19 12.53 27.51
C GLU A 213 4.11 13.15 26.49
#